data_AF-A0A4V1KPN0-F1
#
_entry.id   AF-A0A4V1KPN0-F1
#
_cell.length_a   1.000
_cell.length_b   1.000
_cell.length_c   1.000
_cell.angle_alpha   90.00
_cell.angle_beta   90.00
_cell.angle_gamma   90.00
#
_symmetry.space_group_name_H-M   'P 1'
#
loop_
_entity.id
_entity.type
_entity.pdbx_description
1 polymer ?
#
loop_
_entity_poly.entity_id
_entity_poly.type
_entity_poly.pdbx_seq_one_letter_code
_entity_poly.pdbx_strand_id
1 'polypeptide(L)'
;MTAFNRDAPYNELPLLPSKINLETVKVLRKTIDASRALARLNGMLTNLPNPTLFLDTIHLQEAKASSEIENIVTTNDDLYKSIVADKSLETRQLKRLSVTKKHFGRVC
;
A
#
# COMPACT_ATOMS: atom_id res chain seq x y z
N MET A 1 -8.41 7.43 -32.75
CA MET A 1 -7.16 7.49 -31.98
C MET A 1 -6.01 7.70 -32.93
N THR A 2 -5.11 8.63 -32.61
CA THR A 2 -3.79 8.73 -33.26
C THR A 2 -2.99 7.47 -32.98
N ALA A 3 -2.26 6.97 -33.97
CA ALA A 3 -1.39 5.81 -33.79
C ALA A 3 -0.28 6.17 -32.80
N PHE A 4 0.00 5.28 -31.85
CA PHE A 4 1.07 5.49 -30.86
C PHE A 4 2.42 5.62 -31.57
N ASN A 5 3.12 6.73 -31.33
CA ASN A 5 4.48 6.97 -31.78
C ASN A 5 5.40 7.06 -30.57
N ARG A 6 6.44 6.22 -30.52
CA ARG A 6 7.42 6.19 -29.42
C ARG A 6 8.34 7.40 -29.36
N ASP A 7 8.55 8.06 -30.51
CA ASP A 7 9.49 9.16 -30.65
C ASP A 7 8.82 10.52 -30.38
N ALA A 8 7.50 10.53 -30.13
CA ALA A 8 6.72 11.72 -29.83
C ALA A 8 6.01 11.58 -28.48
N PRO A 9 5.96 12.64 -27.64
CA PRO A 9 5.20 12.62 -26.39
C PRO A 9 3.71 12.33 -26.64
N TYR A 10 3.16 11.32 -25.97
CA TYR A 10 1.76 10.93 -26.13
C TYR A 10 0.83 11.76 -25.23
N ASN A 11 0.77 13.08 -25.45
CA ASN A 11 0.02 14.00 -24.60
C ASN A 11 -1.51 13.88 -24.75
N GLU A 12 -1.97 13.32 -25.86
CA GLU A 12 -3.38 13.09 -26.16
C GLU A 12 -3.83 11.69 -25.69
N LEU A 13 -3.58 11.35 -24.42
CA LEU A 13 -4.04 10.06 -23.87
C LEU A 13 -5.56 9.96 -24.02
N PRO A 14 -6.09 8.88 -24.62
CA PRO A 14 -7.51 8.68 -24.72
C PRO A 14 -8.11 8.57 -23.31
N LEU A 15 -9.24 9.24 -23.11
CA LEU A 15 -9.99 9.13 -21.86
C LEU A 15 -10.40 7.67 -21.64
N LEU A 16 -10.46 7.28 -20.36
CA LEU A 16 -11.01 5.98 -19.98
C LEU A 16 -12.41 5.83 -20.60
N PRO A 17 -12.72 4.68 -21.20
CA PRO A 17 -13.95 4.52 -21.95
C PRO A 17 -15.15 4.60 -20.99
N SER A 18 -15.99 5.61 -21.16
CA SER A 18 -17.17 5.80 -20.32
C SER A 18 -18.29 4.85 -20.79
N LYS A 19 -18.62 3.86 -19.95
CA LYS A 19 -19.78 2.96 -20.09
C LYS A 19 -19.79 2.05 -21.33
N ILE A 20 -18.66 1.42 -21.67
CA ILE A 20 -18.64 0.28 -22.58
C ILE A 20 -18.59 -1.03 -21.80
N ASN A 21 -19.13 -2.11 -22.38
CA ASN A 21 -18.98 -3.44 -21.79
C ASN A 21 -17.52 -3.92 -21.96
N LEU A 22 -16.78 -3.93 -20.84
CA LEU A 22 -15.39 -4.40 -20.76
C LEU A 22 -15.30 -5.87 -20.30
N GLU A 23 -16.43 -6.48 -19.98
CA GLU A 23 -16.48 -7.83 -19.44
C GLU A 23 -16.25 -8.85 -20.55
N THR A 24 -15.20 -9.63 -20.39
CA THR A 24 -14.93 -10.79 -21.24
C THR A 24 -14.92 -12.04 -20.38
N VAL A 25 -15.35 -13.17 -20.94
CA VAL A 25 -15.37 -14.46 -20.22
C VAL A 25 -13.99 -14.79 -19.64
N LYS A 26 -12.91 -14.45 -20.34
CA LYS A 26 -11.52 -14.65 -19.88
C LYS A 26 -11.20 -13.81 -18.64
N VAL A 27 -11.55 -12.52 -18.66
CA VAL A 27 -11.33 -11.62 -17.51
C VAL A 27 -12.20 -12.06 -16.33
N LEU A 28 -13.49 -12.32 -16.54
CA LEU A 28 -14.41 -12.75 -15.49
C LEU A 28 -13.96 -14.03 -14.78
N ARG A 29 -13.47 -15.03 -15.53
CA ARG A 29 -12.90 -16.25 -14.93
C ARG A 29 -11.70 -15.94 -14.03
N LYS A 30 -10.79 -15.06 -14.47
CA LYS A 30 -9.64 -14.63 -13.66
C LYS A 30 -10.07 -13.84 -12.43
N THR A 31 -11.08 -12.98 -12.55
CA THR A 31 -11.66 -12.23 -11.42
C THR A 31 -12.19 -13.18 -10.34
N ILE A 32 -12.87 -14.26 -10.73
CA ILE A 32 -13.37 -15.27 -9.78
C ILE A 32 -12.21 -15.94 -9.04
N ASP A 33 -11.16 -16.36 -9.74
CA ASP A 33 -10.01 -17.01 -9.11
C ASP A 33 -9.27 -16.06 -8.15
N ALA A 34 -9.09 -14.80 -8.54
CA ALA A 34 -8.50 -13.77 -7.69
C ALA A 34 -9.36 -13.50 -6.44
N SER A 35 -10.68 -13.38 -6.61
CA SER A 35 -11.64 -13.18 -5.51
C SER A 35 -11.58 -14.34 -4.51
N ARG A 36 -11.52 -15.60 -4.98
CA ARG A 36 -11.37 -16.78 -4.12
C ARG A 36 -10.05 -16.77 -3.35
N ALA A 37 -8.95 -16.38 -3.99
CA ALA A 37 -7.65 -16.28 -3.33
C ALA A 37 -7.65 -15.22 -2.21
N LEU A 38 -8.25 -14.05 -2.47
CA LEU A 38 -8.41 -12.99 -1.48
C LEU A 38 -9.31 -13.42 -0.31
N ALA A 39 -10.42 -14.11 -0.60
CA ALA A 39 -11.31 -14.62 0.44
C ALA A 39 -10.60 -15.64 1.35
N ARG A 40 -9.76 -16.52 0.78
CA ARG A 40 -8.94 -17.45 1.57
C ARG A 40 -7.94 -16.72 2.46
N LEU A 41 -7.25 -15.71 1.93
CA LEU A 41 -6.32 -14.89 2.73
C LEU A 41 -7.06 -14.22 3.90
N ASN A 42 -8.20 -13.57 3.63
CA ASN A 42 -9.00 -12.92 4.66
C ASN A 42 -9.47 -13.90 5.74
N GLY A 43 -9.94 -15.09 5.36
CA GLY A 43 -10.33 -16.13 6.31
C GLY A 43 -9.18 -16.73 7.11
N MET A 44 -7.96 -16.76 6.56
CA MET A 44 -6.77 -17.17 7.32
C MET A 44 -6.36 -16.10 8.33
N LEU A 45 -6.45 -14.81 7.94
CA LEU A 45 -6.12 -13.69 8.81
C LEU A 45 -7.02 -13.63 10.06
N THR A 46 -8.30 -14.00 9.97
CA THR A 46 -9.21 -14.01 11.13
C THR A 46 -8.83 -15.04 12.21
N ASN A 47 -8.04 -16.06 11.86
CA ASN A 47 -7.60 -17.08 12.82
C ASN A 47 -6.27 -16.72 13.51
N LEU A 48 -5.65 -15.59 13.14
CA LEU A 48 -4.40 -15.14 13.75
C LEU A 48 -4.67 -14.29 14.99
N PRO A 49 -3.89 -14.46 16.07
CA PRO A 49 -4.02 -13.65 17.29
C PRO A 49 -3.66 -12.18 17.05
N ASN A 50 -2.83 -11.89 16.04
CA ASN A 50 -2.48 -10.53 15.65
C ASN A 50 -2.26 -10.43 14.12
N PRO A 51 -3.32 -10.20 13.33
CA PRO A 51 -3.22 -10.17 11.86
C PRO A 51 -2.47 -8.94 11.32
N THR A 52 -2.42 -7.83 12.08
CA THR A 52 -1.76 -6.59 11.62
C THR A 52 -0.25 -6.78 11.49
N LEU A 53 0.36 -7.65 12.31
CA LEU A 53 1.77 -7.99 12.21
C LEU A 53 2.12 -8.58 10.82
N PHE A 54 1.26 -9.44 10.28
CA PHE A 54 1.49 -10.03 8.95
C PHE A 54 1.24 -9.01 7.83
N LEU A 55 0.21 -8.17 7.96
CA LEU A 55 -0.09 -7.15 6.96
C LEU A 55 1.03 -6.11 6.84
N ASP A 56 1.61 -5.68 7.96
CA ASP A 56 2.77 -4.77 7.99
C ASP A 56 3.95 -5.34 7.19
N THR A 57 4.19 -6.65 7.29
CA THR A 57 5.28 -7.29 6.52
C THR A 57 4.99 -7.40 5.03
N ILE A 58 3.72 -7.56 4.63
CA ILE A 58 3.34 -7.62 3.21
C ILE A 58 3.55 -6.26 2.55
N HIS A 59 3.17 -5.16 3.21
CA HIS A 59 3.40 -3.82 2.70
C HIS A 59 4.90 -3.53 2.48
N LEU A 60 5.75 -4.00 3.40
CA LEU A 60 7.20 -3.87 3.27
C LEU A 60 7.76 -4.63 2.06
N GLN A 61 7.34 -5.87 1.89
CA GLN A 61 7.80 -6.69 0.78
C GLN A 61 7.32 -6.13 -0.56
N GLU A 62 6.09 -5.58 -0.61
CA GLU A 62 5.61 -4.84 -1.77
C GLU A 62 6.50 -3.63 -2.06
N ALA A 63 6.74 -2.78 -1.06
CA ALA A 63 7.46 -1.53 -1.29
C ALA A 63 8.88 -1.79 -1.78
N LYS A 64 9.53 -2.83 -1.23
CA LYS A 64 10.82 -3.34 -1.71
C LYS A 64 10.76 -3.80 -3.15
N ALA A 65 9.84 -4.70 -3.48
CA ALA A 65 9.73 -5.27 -4.82
C ALA A 65 9.36 -4.23 -5.88
N SER A 66 8.51 -3.26 -5.52
CA SER A 66 8.13 -2.12 -6.36
C SER A 66 9.33 -1.21 -6.63
N SER A 67 10.11 -0.90 -5.59
CA SER A 67 11.33 -0.09 -5.70
C SER A 67 12.43 -0.79 -6.51
N GLU A 68 12.56 -2.11 -6.39
CA GLU A 68 13.53 -2.90 -7.16
C GLU A 68 13.27 -2.83 -8.67
N ILE A 69 12.00 -2.76 -9.11
CA ILE A 69 11.63 -2.57 -10.52
C ILE A 69 12.15 -1.23 -11.05
N GLU A 70 12.28 -0.22 -10.19
CA GLU A 70 12.79 1.12 -10.52
C GLU A 70 14.31 1.25 -10.38
N ASN A 71 15.04 0.15 -10.19
CA ASN A 71 16.47 0.10 -9.87
C ASN A 71 16.86 0.73 -8.50
N ILE A 72 15.91 0.83 -7.57
CA ILE A 72 16.17 1.30 -6.20
C ILE A 72 16.36 0.07 -5.32
N VAL A 73 17.62 -0.32 -5.09
CA VAL A 73 17.96 -1.51 -4.30
C VAL A 73 18.03 -1.15 -2.82
N THR A 74 17.15 -1.73 -2.01
CA THR A 74 17.15 -1.58 -0.54
C THR A 74 17.17 -2.96 0.13
N THR A 75 17.83 -3.08 1.28
CA THR A 75 17.87 -4.34 2.03
C THR A 75 16.67 -4.46 2.98
N ASN A 76 16.27 -5.70 3.32
CA ASN A 76 15.21 -5.93 4.31
C ASN A 76 15.54 -5.28 5.66
N ASP A 77 16.82 -5.33 6.07
CA ASP A 77 17.25 -4.82 7.36
C ASP A 77 17.13 -3.29 7.45
N ASP A 78 17.44 -2.59 6.36
CA ASP A 78 17.30 -1.13 6.28
C ASP A 78 15.83 -0.70 6.24
N LEU A 79 14.96 -1.49 5.59
CA LEU A 79 13.50 -1.27 5.58
C LEU A 79 12.86 -1.47 6.96
N TYR A 80 13.29 -2.48 7.72
CA TYR A 80 12.79 -2.66 9.08
C TYR A 80 13.28 -1.54 10.01
N LYS A 81 14.53 -1.09 9.86
CA LYS A 81 15.09 0.03 10.64
C LYS A 81 14.34 1.34 10.37
N SER A 82 14.00 1.64 9.11
CA SER A 82 13.27 2.87 8.77
C SER A 82 11.88 2.91 9.42
N ILE A 83 11.13 1.80 9.43
CA ILE A 83 9.82 1.74 10.07
C ILE A 83 9.90 1.87 11.59
N VAL A 84 10.88 1.21 12.22
CA VAL A 84 11.06 1.33 13.68
C VAL A 84 11.44 2.77 14.04
N ALA A 85 12.29 3.41 13.24
CA ALA A 85 12.61 4.82 13.40
C ALA A 85 11.35 5.68 13.27
N ASP A 86 10.51 5.49 12.24
CA ASP A 86 9.27 6.24 12.03
C ASP A 86 8.24 6.04 13.15
N LYS A 87 8.00 4.80 13.60
CA LYS A 87 7.14 4.52 14.76
C LYS A 87 7.70 5.17 16.05
N SER A 88 9.02 5.24 16.19
CA SER A 88 9.67 5.93 17.32
C SER A 88 9.48 7.46 17.26
N LEU A 89 9.42 8.03 16.05
CA LEU A 89 9.15 9.46 15.86
C LEU A 89 7.68 9.77 16.14
N GLU A 90 6.75 8.95 15.65
CA GLU A 90 5.31 9.10 15.91
C GLU A 90 4.98 9.01 17.41
N THR A 91 5.52 8.00 18.11
CA THR A 91 5.36 7.87 19.57
C THR A 91 6.01 9.03 20.33
N ARG A 92 7.14 9.57 19.86
CA ARG A 92 7.77 10.76 20.43
C ARG A 92 6.92 12.02 20.23
N GLN A 93 6.29 12.19 19.08
CA GLN A 93 5.37 13.30 18.79
C GLN A 93 4.10 13.21 19.65
N LEU A 94 3.48 12.04 19.77
CA LEU A 94 2.31 11.80 20.63
C LEU A 94 2.63 11.99 22.12
N LYS A 95 3.82 11.57 22.57
CA LYS A 95 4.31 11.83 23.94
C LYS A 95 4.55 13.32 24.18
N ARG A 96 5.09 14.06 23.20
CA ARG A 96 5.30 15.51 23.30
C ARG A 96 3.97 16.29 23.38
N LEU A 97 2.96 15.90 22.59
CA LEU A 97 1.63 16.51 22.62
C LEU A 97 0.83 16.20 23.90
N SER A 98 1.01 15.02 24.49
CA SER A 98 0.38 14.66 25.78
C SER A 98 1.08 15.33 26.98
N VAL A 99 2.40 15.56 26.91
CA VAL A 99 3.14 16.33 27.91
C VAL A 99 2.75 17.81 27.89
N THR A 100 2.53 18.42 26.72
CA THR A 100 2.07 19.82 26.63
C THR A 100 0.61 20.01 27.06
N LYS A 101 -0.28 19.03 26.83
CA LYS A 101 -1.66 19.09 27.34
C LYS A 101 -1.78 18.88 28.86
N LYS A 102 -0.87 18.12 29.49
CA LYS A 102 -0.87 17.94 30.96
C LYS A 102 -0.53 19.22 31.74
N HIS A 103 0.13 20.20 31.13
CA HIS A 103 0.47 21.47 31.79
C HIS A 103 -0.63 22.54 31.70
N PHE A 104 -1.66 22.34 30.86
CA PHE A 104 -2.72 23.34 30.62
C PHE A 104 -4.01 23.11 31.44
N GLY A 105 -4.06 22.07 32.27
CA GLY A 105 -5.24 21.70 33.08
C GLY A 105 -5.14 22.06 34.57
N ARG A 106 -4.34 23.05 34.95
CA ARG A 106 -4.13 23.46 36.36
C ARG A 106 -4.30 24.96 36.62
N VAL A 107 -5.10 25.64 35.79
CA VAL A 107 -5.59 27.00 36.06
C VAL A 107 -7.08 27.05 35.71
N CYS A 108 -7.89 26.53 36.62
CA CYS A 108 -9.27 26.91 36.93
C CYS A 108 -9.58 26.31 38.31
#